data_AF-A0A960KB99-F1
#
_entry.id   AF-A0A960KB99-F1
#
_cell.length_a   1.000
_cell.length_b   1.000
_cell.length_c   1.000
_cell.angle_alpha   90.00
_cell.angle_beta   90.00
_cell.angle_gamma   90.00
#
_symmetry.space_group_name_H-M   'P 1'
#
loop_
_entity.id
_entity.type
_entity.pdbx_description
1 polymer ?
#
loop_
_entity_poly.entity_id
_entity_poly.type
_entity_poly.pdbx_seq_one_letter_code
_entity_poly.pdbx_strand_id
1 'polypeptide(L)'
;MARRAVLSVLLAAAALTATVACEPAATAGKPPFRDSSGAAAGTRGWFQPGTIWWGDFGDPHVVRVGSTYYAYSSPTGGRYLPVLTSTDLVTWRVHDRWTQDGPPGTAGYSVASDTSIPAEIRGTVNMGAGTYVDSEWNRYNMNDGQVRVSTWGLTESQGPWIKRTVWAPGVAQIGDTWYSYSAVRTSMSSDDPNGFGRFCITGASARNPWGPFRDFSGSTAIQCQSRTSDPAGSIDPFPYVDDGAGNQPYLLWKAAGKRDGAGVTNPHPSAIYSQPLNADGTLMAGRTPVKLLETNEGGWEGYTIENASMIRYQGRYYLFYSGNYSGVLDSSGRSKYATGYAICPRGPRAACQRKTVSSPLLGSTGTEYGPGGATPFVDTAGNLRLAYAFFWPGENRTDQGAAEHQHHPRRMNIATLTVRSDGTLTATRRAWRSG
;
A
#
# COMPACT_ATOMS: atom_id res chain seq x y z
N MET A 1 93.27 13.52 15.36
CA MET A 1 92.83 12.11 15.21
C MET A 1 91.35 12.04 15.52
N ALA A 2 90.55 11.51 14.59
CA ALA A 2 89.24 10.85 14.77
C ALA A 2 88.35 11.12 13.54
N ARG A 3 88.35 10.15 12.60
CA ARG A 3 87.38 10.04 11.50
C ARG A 3 86.00 9.79 12.11
N ARG A 4 84.98 10.58 11.75
CA ARG A 4 83.56 10.25 12.02
C ARG A 4 82.94 9.67 10.77
N ALA A 5 82.37 8.46 10.92
CA ALA A 5 81.65 7.72 9.90
C ALA A 5 80.28 8.37 9.61
N VAL A 6 79.92 8.42 8.34
CA VAL A 6 78.59 8.79 7.84
C VAL A 6 77.75 7.52 7.76
N LEU A 7 76.63 7.48 8.46
CA LEU A 7 75.66 6.39 8.40
C LEU A 7 74.57 6.77 7.38
N SER A 8 74.55 6.09 6.24
CA SER A 8 73.51 6.23 5.22
C SER A 8 72.28 5.40 5.62
N VAL A 9 71.14 6.04 5.84
CA VAL A 9 69.85 5.38 6.06
C VAL A 9 69.17 5.18 4.71
N LEU A 10 69.04 3.92 4.28
CA LEU A 10 68.22 3.51 3.13
C LEU A 10 66.74 3.55 3.52
N LEU A 11 65.96 4.48 2.97
CA LEU A 11 64.50 4.42 2.98
C LEU A 11 64.02 3.46 1.90
N ALA A 12 63.44 2.32 2.30
CA ALA A 12 62.69 1.44 1.40
C ALA A 12 61.28 2.01 1.18
N ALA A 13 60.98 2.45 -0.05
CA ALA A 13 59.64 2.85 -0.45
C ALA A 13 58.80 1.58 -0.74
N ALA A 14 57.88 1.25 0.17
CA ALA A 14 56.87 0.22 -0.08
C ALA A 14 55.74 0.82 -0.92
N ALA A 15 55.65 0.43 -2.19
CA ALA A 15 54.52 0.74 -3.05
C ALA A 15 53.29 -0.06 -2.58
N LEU A 16 52.30 0.64 -1.98
CA LEU A 16 51.01 0.07 -1.63
C LEU A 16 50.15 0.00 -2.90
N THR A 17 50.13 -1.16 -3.57
CA THR A 17 49.13 -1.44 -4.61
C THR A 17 47.78 -1.70 -3.93
N ALA A 18 46.88 -0.72 -3.96
CA ALA A 18 45.49 -0.91 -3.55
C ALA A 18 44.78 -1.81 -4.57
N THR A 19 44.75 -3.12 -4.30
CA THR A 19 43.84 -4.03 -4.97
C THR A 19 42.43 -3.71 -4.50
N VAL A 20 41.65 -3.05 -5.37
CA VAL A 20 40.19 -2.99 -5.21
C VAL A 20 39.68 -4.41 -5.42
N ALA A 21 39.53 -5.15 -4.32
CA ALA A 21 38.79 -6.40 -4.33
C ALA A 21 37.34 -6.03 -4.67
N CYS A 22 36.92 -6.36 -5.89
CA CYS A 22 35.53 -6.36 -6.28
C CYS A 22 34.86 -7.43 -5.41
N GLU A 23 34.20 -7.03 -4.32
CA GLU A 23 33.33 -7.94 -3.59
C GLU A 23 32.27 -8.44 -4.58
N PRO A 24 32.12 -9.76 -4.78
CA PRO A 24 31.05 -10.27 -5.60
C PRO A 24 29.73 -9.78 -5.00
N ALA A 25 28.90 -9.13 -5.82
CA ALA A 25 27.54 -8.81 -5.46
C ALA A 25 26.92 -10.05 -4.81
N ALA A 26 26.48 -9.93 -3.55
CA ALA A 26 25.84 -11.01 -2.84
C ALA A 26 24.78 -11.62 -3.77
N THR A 27 24.96 -12.90 -4.13
CA THR A 27 23.92 -13.64 -4.85
C THR A 27 22.67 -13.50 -4.00
N ALA A 28 21.64 -12.83 -4.55
CA ALA A 28 20.35 -12.73 -3.90
C ALA A 28 19.95 -14.16 -3.48
N GLY A 29 19.99 -14.43 -2.18
CA GLY A 29 19.61 -15.72 -1.64
C GLY A 29 18.21 -16.06 -2.13
N LYS A 30 17.91 -17.36 -2.31
CA LYS A 30 16.52 -17.79 -2.55
C LYS A 30 15.62 -17.08 -1.54
N PRO A 31 14.46 -16.54 -1.96
CA PRO A 31 13.55 -15.87 -1.05
C PRO A 31 13.27 -16.78 0.15
N PRO A 32 13.17 -16.23 1.37
CA PRO A 32 12.84 -17.02 2.55
C PRO A 32 11.58 -17.84 2.29
N PHE A 33 11.59 -19.09 2.74
CA PHE A 33 10.50 -20.06 2.51
C PHE A 33 9.17 -19.69 3.21
N ARG A 34 9.04 -18.48 3.75
CA ARG A 34 7.92 -18.02 4.58
C ARG A 34 7.34 -16.71 4.04
N ASP A 35 6.02 -16.58 4.10
CA ASP A 35 5.32 -15.39 3.62
C ASP A 35 5.49 -14.17 4.54
N SER A 36 5.80 -14.40 5.82
CA SER A 36 6.03 -13.35 6.83
C SER A 36 6.90 -13.85 7.97
N SER A 37 7.32 -12.92 8.85
CA SER A 37 8.16 -13.19 10.05
C SER A 37 7.61 -14.28 10.96
N GLY A 38 6.29 -14.33 11.14
CA GLY A 38 5.60 -15.29 11.99
C GLY A 38 4.96 -16.48 11.25
N ALA A 39 5.15 -16.60 9.94
CA ALA A 39 4.49 -17.65 9.16
C ALA A 39 5.15 -19.03 9.34
N ALA A 40 4.32 -20.06 9.47
CA ALA A 40 4.73 -21.42 9.12
C ALA A 40 4.81 -21.56 7.59
N ALA A 41 5.55 -22.55 7.10
CA ALA A 41 5.63 -22.86 5.68
C ALA A 41 4.24 -23.02 5.05
N GLY A 42 3.98 -22.37 3.92
CA GLY A 42 2.71 -22.44 3.20
C GLY A 42 1.55 -21.64 3.81
N THR A 43 1.78 -20.90 4.90
CA THR A 43 0.78 -20.00 5.51
C THR A 43 1.13 -18.53 5.26
N ARG A 44 0.12 -17.66 5.11
CA ARG A 44 0.33 -16.20 5.00
C ARG A 44 0.87 -15.57 6.29
N GLY A 45 0.86 -16.33 7.40
CA GLY A 45 1.17 -15.87 8.75
C GLY A 45 0.04 -15.05 9.37
N TRP A 46 0.13 -14.88 10.69
CA TRP A 46 -0.80 -14.07 11.49
C TRP A 46 -0.22 -12.68 11.69
N PHE A 47 -1.04 -11.63 11.55
CA PHE A 47 -0.63 -10.25 11.81
C PHE A 47 -0.50 -10.00 13.33
N GLN A 48 0.55 -10.58 13.92
CA GLN A 48 0.71 -10.74 15.35
C GLN A 48 1.02 -9.39 16.03
N PRO A 49 0.23 -8.96 17.03
CA PRO A 49 0.45 -7.71 17.75
C PRO A 49 1.88 -7.53 18.27
N GLY A 50 2.45 -6.33 18.08
CA GLY A 50 3.76 -5.93 18.62
C GLY A 50 4.99 -6.53 17.91
N THR A 51 4.80 -7.46 16.99
CA THR A 51 5.90 -8.15 16.28
C THR A 51 6.42 -7.35 15.09
N ILE A 52 7.65 -7.64 14.64
CA ILE A 52 8.19 -7.08 13.40
C ILE A 52 7.51 -7.77 12.20
N TRP A 53 7.09 -7.01 11.19
CA TRP A 53 6.48 -7.53 9.96
C TRP A 53 7.36 -7.25 8.74
N TRP A 54 7.65 -8.31 7.97
CA TRP A 54 8.26 -8.22 6.62
C TRP A 54 7.43 -8.96 5.57
N GLY A 55 6.18 -9.27 5.91
CA GLY A 55 5.31 -10.14 5.14
C GLY A 55 4.65 -9.51 3.92
N ASP A 56 3.61 -10.19 3.43
CA ASP A 56 2.64 -9.59 2.52
C ASP A 56 2.05 -8.30 3.12
N PHE A 57 2.07 -7.24 2.35
CA PHE A 57 1.70 -5.87 2.71
C PHE A 57 1.45 -5.06 1.43
N GLY A 58 0.52 -5.55 0.61
CA GLY A 58 0.22 -5.00 -0.71
C GLY A 58 -0.51 -3.66 -0.65
N ASP A 59 -0.24 -2.79 -1.65
CA ASP A 59 -0.81 -1.44 -1.72
C ASP A 59 -0.46 -0.58 -0.50
N PRO A 60 0.85 -0.44 -0.15
CA PRO A 60 1.25 0.27 1.06
C PRO A 60 0.89 1.76 0.98
N HIS A 61 0.10 2.22 1.95
CA HIS A 61 -0.15 3.63 2.21
C HIS A 61 0.62 4.06 3.46
N VAL A 62 1.44 5.11 3.37
CA VAL A 62 2.26 5.59 4.49
C VAL A 62 1.93 7.05 4.81
N VAL A 63 1.67 7.31 6.10
CA VAL A 63 1.52 8.67 6.65
C VAL A 63 2.53 8.90 7.76
N ARG A 64 2.88 10.17 7.99
CA ARG A 64 3.80 10.57 9.06
C ARG A 64 3.07 11.45 10.08
N VAL A 65 3.22 11.13 11.36
CA VAL A 65 2.75 11.94 12.49
C VAL A 65 3.94 12.19 13.42
N GLY A 66 4.42 13.43 13.47
CA GLY A 66 5.63 13.78 14.23
C GLY A 66 6.86 13.00 13.74
N SER A 67 7.41 12.15 14.58
CA SER A 67 8.54 11.26 14.27
C SER A 67 8.14 9.82 13.92
N THR A 68 6.83 9.51 13.95
CA THR A 68 6.31 8.15 13.73
C THR A 68 5.67 8.05 12.35
N TYR A 69 5.94 6.95 11.67
CA TYR A 69 5.31 6.58 10.41
C TYR A 69 4.28 5.48 10.69
N TYR A 70 3.13 5.60 10.05
CA TYR A 70 2.08 4.60 10.06
C TYR A 70 1.91 4.08 8.63
N ALA A 71 1.94 2.76 8.47
CA ALA A 71 1.68 2.12 7.19
C ALA A 71 0.41 1.26 7.25
N TYR A 72 -0.34 1.28 6.16
CA TYR A 72 -1.56 0.51 5.95
C TYR A 72 -1.45 -0.27 4.66
N SER A 73 -2.21 -1.36 4.52
CA SER A 73 -2.21 -2.18 3.31
C SER A 73 -3.58 -2.77 3.05
N SER A 74 -3.73 -3.33 1.85
CA SER A 74 -4.78 -4.33 1.59
C SER A 74 -4.76 -5.44 2.66
N PRO A 75 -5.89 -6.14 2.88
CA PRO A 75 -6.02 -7.12 3.94
C PRO A 75 -4.91 -8.16 3.96
N THR A 76 -4.27 -8.33 5.11
CA THR A 76 -3.24 -9.33 5.30
C THR A 76 -3.26 -9.87 6.73
N GLY A 77 -2.77 -11.09 6.91
CA GLY A 77 -2.68 -11.76 8.22
C GLY A 77 -3.96 -11.74 9.07
N GLY A 78 -5.14 -11.72 8.42
CA GLY A 78 -6.45 -11.70 9.05
C GLY A 78 -6.94 -10.33 9.51
N ARG A 79 -6.48 -9.23 8.89
CA ARG A 79 -6.90 -7.86 9.20
C ARG A 79 -7.53 -7.20 7.98
N TYR A 80 -8.61 -6.44 8.20
CA TYR A 80 -9.22 -5.57 7.20
C TYR A 80 -8.32 -4.35 6.91
N LEU A 81 -7.80 -3.72 7.96
CA LEU A 81 -6.88 -2.60 7.87
C LEU A 81 -5.67 -2.90 8.76
N PRO A 82 -4.71 -3.71 8.28
CA PRO A 82 -3.44 -3.91 8.96
C PRO A 82 -2.72 -2.57 9.16
N VAL A 83 -2.18 -2.35 10.36
CA VAL A 83 -1.44 -1.14 10.71
C VAL A 83 -0.04 -1.53 11.17
N LEU A 84 0.97 -0.93 10.55
CA LEU A 84 2.36 -0.98 11.00
C LEU A 84 2.82 0.40 11.48
N THR A 85 3.78 0.42 12.41
CA THR A 85 4.47 1.63 12.85
C THR A 85 5.97 1.50 12.67
N SER A 86 6.63 2.63 12.41
CA SER A 86 8.09 2.72 12.34
C SER A 86 8.57 4.12 12.73
N THR A 87 9.80 4.23 13.20
CA THR A 87 10.50 5.51 13.46
C THR A 87 11.76 5.67 12.60
N ASP A 88 12.23 4.59 11.97
CA ASP A 88 13.44 4.52 11.16
C ASP A 88 13.16 4.18 9.67
N LEU A 89 11.89 3.92 9.33
CA LEU A 89 11.41 3.41 8.05
C LEU A 89 11.93 2.01 7.68
N VAL A 90 12.71 1.37 8.54
CA VAL A 90 13.36 0.07 8.32
C VAL A 90 12.60 -1.00 9.10
N THR A 91 12.47 -0.77 10.41
CA THR A 91 11.80 -1.69 11.33
C THR A 91 10.34 -1.32 11.40
N TRP A 92 9.48 -2.19 10.88
CA TRP A 92 8.04 -2.01 10.91
C TRP A 92 7.41 -2.97 11.91
N ARG A 93 6.74 -2.42 12.92
CA ARG A 93 6.06 -3.19 13.97
C ARG A 93 4.57 -3.19 13.76
N VAL A 94 3.99 -4.38 13.83
CA VAL A 94 2.56 -4.59 13.89
C VAL A 94 1.97 -3.81 15.06
N HIS A 95 0.89 -3.07 14.79
CA HIS A 95 0.12 -2.37 15.82
C HIS A 95 -0.18 -3.29 16.99
N ASP A 96 -0.04 -2.78 18.20
CA ASP A 96 -0.17 -3.59 19.40
C ASP A 96 -1.63 -3.98 19.67
N ARG A 97 -1.83 -4.82 20.69
CA ARG A 97 -3.20 -5.11 21.16
C ARG A 97 -3.85 -3.81 21.65
N TRP A 98 -5.18 -3.79 21.58
CA TRP A 98 -5.97 -2.70 22.16
C TRP A 98 -5.90 -2.64 23.69
N THR A 99 -5.42 -3.70 24.33
CA THR A 99 -5.29 -3.83 25.77
C THR A 99 -3.92 -4.35 26.17
N GLN A 100 -3.50 -3.96 27.37
CA GLN A 100 -2.39 -4.60 28.10
C GLN A 100 -2.91 -5.36 29.33
N ASP A 101 -4.21 -5.33 29.59
CA ASP A 101 -4.88 -6.03 30.69
C ASP A 101 -5.09 -7.50 30.30
N GLY A 102 -4.93 -8.43 31.23
CA GLY A 102 -5.05 -9.87 30.97
C GLY A 102 -3.73 -10.63 31.00
N PRO A 103 -3.59 -11.77 30.31
CA PRO A 103 -4.44 -12.32 29.23
C PRO A 103 -5.67 -13.13 29.70
N PRO A 104 -6.52 -13.65 28.78
CA PRO A 104 -7.57 -14.62 29.12
C PRO A 104 -7.05 -15.78 29.98
N GLY A 105 -7.76 -16.10 31.06
CA GLY A 105 -7.32 -17.06 32.08
C GLY A 105 -6.67 -16.41 33.32
N THR A 106 -6.31 -15.12 33.26
CA THR A 106 -5.94 -14.36 34.46
C THR A 106 -7.15 -14.17 35.37
N ALA A 107 -6.98 -14.40 36.69
CA ALA A 107 -8.06 -14.25 37.66
C ALA A 107 -8.64 -12.82 37.65
N GLY A 108 -9.96 -12.72 37.47
CA GLY A 108 -10.67 -11.43 37.41
C GLY A 108 -10.59 -10.71 36.06
N TYR A 109 -9.92 -11.26 35.05
CA TYR A 109 -9.87 -10.69 33.71
C TYR A 109 -10.91 -11.33 32.77
N SER A 110 -11.63 -10.50 32.02
CA SER A 110 -12.40 -10.93 30.85
C SER A 110 -12.34 -9.88 29.75
N VAL A 111 -12.20 -10.37 28.50
CA VAL A 111 -12.20 -9.52 27.31
C VAL A 111 -13.53 -8.78 27.15
N ALA A 112 -14.65 -9.37 27.59
CA ALA A 112 -15.95 -8.74 27.47
C ALA A 112 -16.07 -7.45 28.30
N SER A 113 -15.42 -7.40 29.47
CA SER A 113 -15.44 -6.25 30.39
C SER A 113 -14.32 -5.23 30.14
N ASP A 114 -13.29 -5.58 29.37
CA ASP A 114 -12.11 -4.74 29.14
C ASP A 114 -12.41 -3.53 28.22
N THR A 115 -12.69 -2.36 28.80
CA THR A 115 -13.11 -1.18 28.03
C THR A 115 -12.04 -0.59 27.11
N SER A 116 -10.76 -1.00 27.22
CA SER A 116 -9.73 -0.53 26.28
C SER A 116 -9.87 -1.21 24.92
N ILE A 117 -10.46 -2.42 24.89
CA ILE A 117 -10.78 -3.12 23.65
C ILE A 117 -12.04 -2.49 23.01
N PRO A 118 -12.00 -2.14 21.71
CA PRO A 118 -13.18 -1.66 20.99
C PRO A 118 -14.39 -2.56 21.20
N ALA A 119 -15.56 -1.98 21.45
CA ALA A 119 -16.78 -2.73 21.74
C ALA A 119 -17.14 -3.72 20.62
N GLU A 120 -16.83 -3.37 19.37
CA GLU A 120 -16.99 -4.21 18.18
C GLU A 120 -16.16 -5.49 18.21
N ILE A 121 -14.98 -5.44 18.86
CA ILE A 121 -14.10 -6.60 19.04
C ILE A 121 -14.54 -7.40 20.28
N ARG A 122 -14.98 -6.72 21.34
CA ARG A 122 -15.43 -7.38 22.58
C ARG A 122 -16.70 -8.19 22.40
N GLY A 123 -17.67 -7.66 21.65
CA GLY A 123 -18.93 -8.31 21.38
C GLY A 123 -18.74 -9.60 20.56
N THR A 124 -19.56 -10.61 20.83
CA THR A 124 -19.64 -11.85 20.02
C THR A 124 -20.24 -11.62 18.63
N VAL A 125 -20.59 -10.36 18.31
CA VAL A 125 -21.30 -9.97 17.10
C VAL A 125 -20.59 -8.78 16.43
N ASN A 126 -19.70 -9.15 15.51
CA ASN A 126 -19.68 -8.68 14.13
C ASN A 126 -18.94 -7.37 13.79
N MET A 127 -17.73 -7.55 13.21
CA MET A 127 -17.10 -6.65 12.24
C MET A 127 -17.90 -6.67 10.91
N GLY A 128 -19.21 -6.38 10.98
CA GLY A 128 -20.13 -6.15 9.87
C GLY A 128 -20.60 -7.30 8.96
N ALA A 129 -19.99 -8.49 8.86
CA ALA A 129 -20.30 -9.52 7.83
C ALA A 129 -20.59 -10.97 8.30
N GLY A 130 -20.62 -11.26 9.59
CA GLY A 130 -20.90 -12.59 10.13
C GLY A 130 -20.26 -12.78 11.50
N THR A 131 -20.63 -13.84 12.21
CA THR A 131 -20.05 -14.20 13.52
C THR A 131 -18.53 -14.33 13.40
N TYR A 132 -17.83 -13.36 13.97
CA TYR A 132 -16.40 -13.37 14.12
C TYR A 132 -16.04 -13.90 15.50
N VAL A 133 -14.97 -14.70 15.56
CA VAL A 133 -14.20 -15.00 16.78
C VAL A 133 -14.99 -15.49 17.98
N ASP A 134 -15.17 -16.81 18.06
CA ASP A 134 -15.74 -17.49 19.24
C ASP A 134 -14.86 -17.29 20.50
N SER A 135 -13.53 -17.39 20.39
CA SER A 135 -12.68 -17.40 21.59
C SER A 135 -12.32 -16.02 22.15
N GLU A 136 -12.21 -15.93 23.49
CA GLU A 136 -11.66 -14.74 24.16
C GLU A 136 -10.23 -14.42 23.70
N TRP A 137 -9.39 -15.44 23.46
CA TRP A 137 -8.02 -15.25 22.96
C TRP A 137 -7.95 -14.55 21.60
N ASN A 138 -8.90 -14.84 20.70
CA ASN A 138 -8.92 -14.21 19.39
C ASN A 138 -9.31 -12.73 19.48
N ARG A 139 -10.28 -12.40 20.34
CA ARG A 139 -10.68 -11.01 20.62
C ARG A 139 -9.56 -10.25 21.33
N TYR A 140 -8.88 -10.87 22.29
CA TYR A 140 -7.70 -10.32 22.98
C TYR A 140 -6.54 -10.01 22.02
N ASN A 141 -6.27 -10.89 21.06
CA ASN A 141 -5.18 -10.73 20.10
C ASN A 141 -5.55 -9.90 18.85
N MET A 142 -6.78 -9.40 18.76
CA MET A 142 -7.20 -8.58 17.63
C MET A 142 -6.61 -7.17 17.76
N ASN A 143 -5.97 -6.70 16.69
CA ASN A 143 -5.29 -5.39 16.60
C ASN A 143 -5.62 -4.66 15.29
N ASP A 144 -6.70 -5.07 14.62
CA ASP A 144 -7.15 -4.49 13.36
C ASP A 144 -7.42 -3.00 13.52
N GLY A 145 -6.92 -2.19 12.59
CA GLY A 145 -7.18 -0.76 12.57
C GLY A 145 -8.64 -0.45 12.31
N GLN A 146 -9.33 -1.28 11.50
CA GLN A 146 -10.73 -1.06 11.14
C GLN A 146 -11.64 -2.06 11.86
N VAL A 147 -12.41 -1.58 12.83
CA VAL A 147 -13.25 -2.42 13.70
C VAL A 147 -14.72 -2.47 13.26
N ARG A 148 -15.12 -1.54 12.39
CA ARG A 148 -16.44 -1.57 11.74
C ARG A 148 -16.26 -1.37 10.25
N VAL A 149 -16.70 -2.34 9.47
CA VAL A 149 -16.65 -2.33 8.00
C VAL A 149 -18.04 -2.03 7.43
N SER A 150 -18.08 -1.60 6.17
CA SER A 150 -19.31 -1.34 5.43
C SER A 150 -20.27 -2.52 5.46
N THR A 151 -21.57 -2.28 5.63
CA THR A 151 -22.60 -3.33 5.65
C THR A 151 -23.16 -3.68 4.26
N TRP A 152 -23.05 -2.76 3.30
CA TRP A 152 -23.60 -2.90 1.94
C TRP A 152 -22.71 -3.70 0.97
N GLY A 153 -21.44 -3.94 1.32
CA GLY A 153 -20.53 -4.74 0.51
C GLY A 153 -20.91 -6.22 0.50
N LEU A 154 -20.55 -6.91 -0.59
CA LEU A 154 -20.75 -8.34 -0.74
C LEU A 154 -20.10 -9.11 0.41
N THR A 155 -20.86 -9.99 1.05
CA THR A 155 -20.33 -10.92 2.05
C THR A 155 -19.60 -12.06 1.36
N GLU A 156 -18.29 -12.14 1.56
CA GLU A 156 -17.38 -13.10 0.93
C GLU A 156 -16.24 -13.44 1.90
N SER A 157 -16.01 -14.74 2.15
CA SER A 157 -14.98 -15.16 3.10
C SER A 157 -13.60 -15.24 2.44
N GLN A 158 -12.68 -14.36 2.86
CA GLN A 158 -11.23 -14.51 2.62
C GLN A 158 -10.58 -15.13 3.87
N GLY A 159 -10.79 -16.43 4.02
CA GLY A 159 -10.38 -17.17 5.21
C GLY A 159 -11.31 -16.94 6.43
N PRO A 160 -10.82 -17.26 7.66
CA PRO A 160 -11.66 -17.22 8.84
C PRO A 160 -11.93 -15.80 9.38
N TRP A 161 -11.10 -14.81 9.01
CA TRP A 161 -11.06 -13.48 9.65
C TRP A 161 -11.57 -12.34 8.77
N ILE A 162 -11.67 -12.54 7.46
CA ILE A 162 -12.13 -11.50 6.54
C ILE A 162 -13.37 -12.06 5.83
N LYS A 163 -14.49 -11.33 5.92
CA LYS A 163 -15.81 -11.72 5.40
C LYS A 163 -16.33 -10.71 4.38
N ARG A 164 -15.50 -9.74 4.01
CA ARG A 164 -15.70 -8.85 2.87
C ARG A 164 -14.38 -8.60 2.18
N THR A 165 -14.43 -8.57 0.86
CA THR A 165 -13.29 -8.21 0.03
C THR A 165 -13.14 -6.70 0.02
N VAL A 166 -12.08 -6.20 0.68
CA VAL A 166 -11.68 -4.79 0.68
C VAL A 166 -10.26 -4.63 0.17
N TRP A 167 -9.96 -3.55 -0.56
CA TRP A 167 -8.65 -3.35 -1.19
C TRP A 167 -8.13 -1.91 -1.07
N ALA A 168 -6.79 -1.81 -1.11
CA ALA A 168 -5.98 -0.61 -1.30
C ALA A 168 -6.45 0.59 -0.47
N PRO A 169 -6.36 0.51 0.87
CA PRO A 169 -6.83 1.58 1.72
C PRO A 169 -5.93 2.83 1.61
N GLY A 170 -6.57 3.98 1.51
CA GLY A 170 -5.91 5.28 1.68
C GLY A 170 -6.32 5.94 2.99
N VAL A 171 -5.39 6.52 3.73
CA VAL A 171 -5.63 7.12 5.05
C VAL A 171 -5.12 8.56 5.14
N ALA A 172 -5.94 9.50 5.60
CA ALA A 172 -5.50 10.87 5.84
C ALA A 172 -6.19 11.48 7.06
N GLN A 173 -5.52 12.44 7.67
CA GLN A 173 -6.12 13.31 8.67
C GLN A 173 -6.80 14.49 7.99
N ILE A 174 -8.09 14.67 8.21
CA ILE A 174 -8.88 15.82 7.76
C ILE A 174 -9.39 16.53 9.02
N GLY A 175 -8.88 17.74 9.27
CA GLY A 175 -9.12 18.42 10.53
C GLY A 175 -8.58 17.62 11.73
N ASP A 176 -9.44 17.35 12.70
CA ASP A 176 -9.11 16.56 13.91
C ASP A 176 -9.39 15.06 13.75
N THR A 177 -9.85 14.63 12.58
CA THR A 177 -10.38 13.28 12.36
C THR A 177 -9.55 12.53 11.33
N TRP A 178 -9.25 11.27 11.62
CA TRP A 178 -8.61 10.36 10.69
C TRP A 178 -9.66 9.65 9.84
N TYR A 179 -9.45 9.63 8.54
CA TYR A 179 -10.32 8.96 7.57
C TYR A 179 -9.55 7.90 6.83
N SER A 180 -10.13 6.70 6.73
CA SER A 180 -9.67 5.63 5.84
C SER A 180 -10.72 5.37 4.76
N TYR A 181 -10.30 5.27 3.52
CA TYR A 181 -11.15 4.88 2.40
C TYR A 181 -10.61 3.58 1.81
N SER A 182 -11.50 2.66 1.45
CA SER A 182 -11.12 1.37 0.86
C SER A 182 -12.09 1.02 -0.25
N ALA A 183 -11.62 0.30 -1.27
CA ALA A 183 -12.52 -0.35 -2.22
C ALA A 183 -13.22 -1.52 -1.54
N VAL A 184 -14.49 -1.77 -1.84
CA VAL A 184 -15.29 -2.89 -1.33
C VAL A 184 -16.01 -3.56 -2.50
N ARG A 185 -15.91 -4.88 -2.58
CA ARG A 185 -16.61 -5.65 -3.62
C ARG A 185 -18.13 -5.58 -3.40
N THR A 186 -18.87 -5.31 -4.47
CA THR A 186 -20.34 -5.24 -4.47
C THR A 186 -20.99 -6.35 -5.29
N SER A 187 -20.26 -6.94 -6.22
CA SER A 187 -20.73 -8.06 -7.03
C SER A 187 -19.55 -8.85 -7.59
N MET A 188 -19.67 -10.17 -7.66
CA MET A 188 -18.75 -11.01 -8.46
C MET A 188 -18.96 -10.80 -9.96
N SER A 189 -20.14 -10.35 -10.36
CA SER A 189 -20.46 -10.06 -11.76
C SER A 189 -20.07 -8.62 -12.07
N SER A 190 -19.14 -8.47 -12.99
CA SER A 190 -18.74 -7.19 -13.57
C SER A 190 -18.08 -7.42 -14.91
N ASP A 191 -17.89 -6.34 -15.66
CA ASP A 191 -17.04 -6.35 -16.84
C ASP A 191 -15.59 -5.95 -16.52
N ASP A 192 -15.13 -6.20 -15.28
CA ASP A 192 -13.72 -6.08 -14.94
C ASP A 192 -12.89 -7.02 -15.84
N PRO A 193 -11.86 -6.52 -16.54
CA PRO A 193 -11.10 -7.29 -17.51
C PRO A 193 -10.34 -8.48 -16.91
N ASN A 194 -10.11 -8.47 -15.60
CA ASN A 194 -9.41 -9.53 -14.89
C ASN A 194 -10.37 -10.46 -14.11
N GLY A 195 -11.69 -10.26 -14.24
CA GLY A 195 -12.71 -11.06 -13.59
C GLY A 195 -12.85 -10.83 -12.08
N PHE A 196 -12.35 -9.72 -11.56
CA PHE A 196 -12.35 -9.44 -10.12
C PHE A 196 -13.72 -9.03 -9.55
N GLY A 197 -14.71 -8.76 -10.40
CA GLY A 197 -16.00 -8.27 -9.96
C GLY A 197 -16.02 -6.75 -9.80
N ARG A 198 -17.16 -6.25 -9.33
CA ARG A 198 -17.45 -4.82 -9.24
C ARG A 198 -17.13 -4.28 -7.87
N PHE A 199 -16.43 -3.15 -7.80
CA PHE A 199 -16.08 -2.48 -6.56
C PHE A 199 -16.65 -1.07 -6.46
N CYS A 200 -16.86 -0.62 -5.22
CA CYS A 200 -17.20 0.76 -4.88
C CYS A 200 -16.38 1.18 -3.64
N ILE A 201 -16.27 2.48 -3.37
CA ILE A 201 -15.45 3.00 -2.27
C ILE A 201 -16.29 3.19 -1.00
N THR A 202 -15.80 2.67 0.11
CA THR A 202 -16.29 2.97 1.46
C THR A 202 -15.43 4.00 2.19
N GLY A 203 -15.93 4.53 3.30
CA GLY A 203 -15.22 5.41 4.22
C GLY A 203 -15.43 5.00 5.67
N ALA A 204 -14.36 5.06 6.47
CA ALA A 204 -14.38 4.87 7.91
C ALA A 204 -13.58 5.99 8.61
N SER A 205 -13.93 6.31 9.86
CA SER A 205 -13.27 7.38 10.63
C SER A 205 -12.79 6.94 12.00
N ALA A 206 -11.75 7.61 12.50
CA ALA A 206 -11.12 7.39 13.80
C ALA A 206 -10.58 8.70 14.38
N ARG A 207 -10.18 8.66 15.66
CA ARG A 207 -9.48 9.77 16.33
C ARG A 207 -7.96 9.68 16.27
N ASN A 208 -7.42 8.50 15.94
CA ASN A 208 -6.00 8.24 15.88
C ASN A 208 -5.62 7.57 14.56
N PRO A 209 -4.36 7.70 14.10
CA PRO A 209 -3.90 7.05 12.87
C PRO A 209 -3.95 5.52 12.95
N TRP A 210 -3.90 4.91 14.13
CA TRP A 210 -4.01 3.45 14.28
C TRP A 210 -5.46 2.96 14.46
N GLY A 211 -6.45 3.86 14.38
CA GLY A 211 -7.86 3.53 14.59
C GLY A 211 -8.34 3.78 16.03
N PRO A 212 -9.40 3.08 16.48
CA PRO A 212 -10.21 2.13 15.73
C PRO A 212 -11.11 2.83 14.70
N PHE A 213 -10.88 2.56 13.41
CA PHE A 213 -11.66 3.07 12.30
C PHE A 213 -13.03 2.41 12.24
N ARG A 214 -14.05 3.24 12.04
CA ARG A 214 -15.43 2.80 11.97
C ARG A 214 -16.12 3.33 10.74
N ASP A 215 -16.69 2.41 9.96
CA ASP A 215 -17.43 2.76 8.75
C ASP A 215 -18.50 3.82 9.04
N PHE A 216 -18.53 4.86 8.20
CA PHE A 216 -19.53 5.93 8.21
C PHE A 216 -20.32 6.01 6.90
N SER A 217 -20.02 5.14 5.92
CA SER A 217 -20.72 5.11 4.63
C SER A 217 -22.19 4.68 4.76
N GLY A 218 -22.54 3.97 5.85
CA GLY A 218 -23.92 3.59 6.14
C GLY A 218 -24.42 2.57 5.14
N SER A 219 -25.44 2.92 4.35
CA SER A 219 -26.05 2.05 3.32
C SER A 219 -25.62 2.39 1.90
N THR A 220 -24.70 3.34 1.70
CA THR A 220 -24.33 3.84 0.37
C THR A 220 -22.83 4.09 0.27
N ALA A 221 -22.24 3.71 -0.86
CA ALA A 221 -20.82 3.95 -1.11
C ALA A 221 -20.50 5.46 -1.13
N ILE A 222 -19.30 5.83 -0.67
CA ILE A 222 -18.76 7.19 -0.77
C ILE A 222 -18.63 7.59 -2.23
N GLN A 223 -18.17 6.65 -3.05
CA GLN A 223 -18.04 6.82 -4.49
C GLN A 223 -18.30 5.46 -5.15
N CYS A 224 -19.05 5.48 -6.25
CA CYS A 224 -19.05 4.36 -7.19
C CYS A 224 -19.33 4.87 -8.60
N GLN A 225 -18.46 4.58 -9.57
CA GLN A 225 -18.72 4.95 -10.97
C GLN A 225 -20.04 4.33 -11.42
N SER A 226 -20.85 5.03 -12.24
CA SER A 226 -22.11 4.43 -12.72
C SER A 226 -21.85 3.19 -13.58
N ARG A 227 -22.76 2.21 -13.59
CA ARG A 227 -22.61 1.02 -14.46
C ARG A 227 -22.51 1.37 -15.94
N THR A 228 -23.09 2.49 -16.35
CA THR A 228 -23.04 2.99 -17.73
C THR A 228 -21.70 3.62 -18.08
N SER A 229 -21.05 4.28 -17.12
CA SER A 229 -19.75 4.94 -17.33
C SER A 229 -18.57 4.00 -17.07
N ASP A 230 -18.71 3.08 -16.13
CA ASP A 230 -17.73 2.06 -15.75
C ASP A 230 -18.40 0.90 -14.98
N PRO A 231 -18.65 -0.24 -15.65
CA PRO A 231 -19.30 -1.41 -15.04
C PRO A 231 -18.44 -2.13 -13.99
N ALA A 232 -17.11 -1.99 -14.01
CA ALA A 232 -16.22 -2.55 -12.99
C ALA A 232 -16.16 -1.65 -11.73
N GLY A 233 -16.49 -0.37 -11.89
CA GLY A 233 -16.78 0.52 -10.77
C GLY A 233 -15.55 1.31 -10.34
N SER A 234 -15.21 1.27 -9.06
CA SER A 234 -14.20 2.15 -8.49
C SER A 234 -13.38 1.51 -7.39
N ILE A 235 -12.06 1.67 -7.51
CA ILE A 235 -11.07 1.11 -6.60
C ILE A 235 -9.98 2.14 -6.29
N ASP A 236 -9.04 1.74 -5.45
CA ASP A 236 -7.82 2.47 -5.10
C ASP A 236 -8.06 3.92 -4.66
N PRO A 237 -8.90 4.13 -3.64
CA PRO A 237 -9.12 5.47 -3.10
C PRO A 237 -7.83 6.03 -2.46
N PHE A 238 -7.56 7.30 -2.73
CA PHE A 238 -6.47 8.01 -2.07
C PHE A 238 -6.96 9.37 -1.54
N PRO A 239 -7.13 9.53 -0.22
CA PRO A 239 -7.45 10.82 0.36
C PRO A 239 -6.20 11.72 0.36
N TYR A 240 -6.36 12.94 -0.14
CA TYR A 240 -5.29 13.91 -0.28
C TYR A 240 -5.71 15.26 0.31
N VAL A 241 -4.91 15.78 1.23
CA VAL A 241 -5.11 17.13 1.79
C VAL A 241 -4.19 18.10 1.07
N ASP A 242 -4.76 19.01 0.27
CA ASP A 242 -3.99 19.95 -0.55
C ASP A 242 -3.54 21.16 0.28
N ASP A 243 -2.35 21.08 0.87
CA ASP A 243 -1.72 22.18 1.60
C ASP A 243 -1.44 23.44 0.73
N GLY A 244 -1.49 23.32 -0.59
CA GLY A 244 -1.39 24.43 -1.54
C GLY A 244 -2.72 25.06 -1.90
N ALA A 245 -3.82 24.50 -1.42
CA ALA A 245 -5.17 25.02 -1.58
C ALA A 245 -5.88 25.13 -0.22
N GLY A 246 -5.18 25.62 0.81
CA GLY A 246 -5.77 25.89 2.12
C GLY A 246 -6.22 24.64 2.87
N ASN A 247 -5.51 23.51 2.69
CA ASN A 247 -5.84 22.21 3.27
C ASN A 247 -7.20 21.65 2.83
N GLN A 248 -7.69 22.02 1.64
CA GLN A 248 -8.88 21.41 1.06
C GLN A 248 -8.65 19.90 0.86
N PRO A 249 -9.46 19.02 1.47
CA PRO A 249 -9.36 17.59 1.23
C PRO A 249 -9.98 17.20 -0.12
N TYR A 250 -9.39 16.18 -0.74
CA TYR A 250 -9.82 15.55 -1.98
C TYR A 250 -9.79 14.03 -1.82
N LEU A 251 -10.65 13.35 -2.56
CA LEU A 251 -10.55 11.91 -2.79
C LEU A 251 -10.16 11.68 -4.24
N LEU A 252 -9.06 10.97 -4.44
CA LEU A 252 -8.71 10.38 -5.73
C LEU A 252 -9.21 8.94 -5.79
N TRP A 253 -9.49 8.43 -6.99
CA TRP A 253 -9.81 7.03 -7.20
C TRP A 253 -9.50 6.57 -8.62
N LYS A 254 -9.36 5.26 -8.81
CA LYS A 254 -9.35 4.61 -10.12
C LYS A 254 -10.79 4.28 -10.54
N ALA A 255 -11.17 4.72 -11.74
CA ALA A 255 -12.22 4.08 -12.52
C ALA A 255 -11.63 2.81 -13.14
N ALA A 256 -12.13 1.64 -12.72
CA ALA A 256 -11.54 0.34 -13.01
C ALA A 256 -11.41 0.05 -14.52
N GLY A 257 -12.36 0.56 -15.31
CA GLY A 257 -12.42 0.41 -16.75
C GLY A 257 -13.02 -0.92 -17.20
N LYS A 258 -13.34 -0.99 -18.50
CA LYS A 258 -13.78 -2.17 -19.23
C LYS A 258 -13.03 -2.22 -20.55
N ARG A 259 -12.11 -3.18 -20.68
CA ARG A 259 -11.33 -3.43 -21.89
C ARG A 259 -11.36 -4.94 -22.13
N ASP A 260 -12.16 -5.36 -23.12
CA ASP A 260 -12.23 -6.70 -23.70
C ASP A 260 -13.36 -7.64 -23.20
N GLY A 261 -13.81 -8.50 -24.12
CA GLY A 261 -14.95 -9.41 -24.02
C GLY A 261 -15.73 -9.51 -25.34
N ALA A 262 -16.25 -10.69 -25.69
CA ALA A 262 -17.17 -10.80 -26.83
C ALA A 262 -18.40 -9.91 -26.58
N GLY A 263 -18.66 -8.93 -27.45
CA GLY A 263 -19.81 -8.02 -27.35
C GLY A 263 -19.57 -6.65 -26.69
N VAL A 264 -18.32 -6.24 -26.41
CA VAL A 264 -18.03 -4.86 -25.93
C VAL A 264 -18.14 -3.85 -27.06
N THR A 265 -19.19 -3.02 -27.05
CA THR A 265 -19.45 -1.99 -28.08
C THR A 265 -18.94 -0.59 -27.71
N ASN A 266 -18.41 -0.39 -26.50
CA ASN A 266 -17.80 0.86 -26.03
C ASN A 266 -16.70 0.54 -25.00
N PRO A 267 -15.39 0.63 -25.33
CA PRO A 267 -14.32 0.40 -24.38
C PRO A 267 -14.18 1.58 -23.40
N HIS A 268 -13.91 1.28 -22.14
CA HIS A 268 -13.71 2.26 -21.07
C HIS A 268 -12.29 2.10 -20.50
N PRO A 269 -11.27 2.82 -21.00
CA PRO A 269 -9.94 2.78 -20.39
C PRO A 269 -9.98 3.16 -18.92
N SER A 270 -9.13 2.52 -18.12
CA SER A 270 -9.01 2.91 -16.72
C SER A 270 -8.46 4.33 -16.61
N ALA A 271 -8.98 5.07 -15.64
CA ALA A 271 -8.66 6.48 -15.45
C ALA A 271 -8.64 6.85 -13.98
N ILE A 272 -7.81 7.82 -13.62
CA ILE A 272 -7.69 8.37 -12.28
C ILE A 272 -8.53 9.64 -12.21
N TYR A 273 -9.44 9.69 -11.26
CA TYR A 273 -10.30 10.84 -10.99
C TYR A 273 -9.98 11.47 -9.63
N SER A 274 -10.46 12.69 -9.44
CA SER A 274 -10.39 13.43 -8.19
C SER A 274 -11.66 14.27 -7.98
N GLN A 275 -12.12 14.38 -6.74
CA GLN A 275 -13.19 15.28 -6.35
C GLN A 275 -12.96 15.79 -4.92
N PRO A 276 -13.29 17.06 -4.60
CA PRO A 276 -13.14 17.57 -3.25
C PRO A 276 -14.08 16.87 -2.25
N LEU A 277 -13.58 16.73 -1.03
CA LEU A 277 -14.30 16.20 0.13
C LEU A 277 -14.80 17.35 1.02
N ASN A 278 -15.92 17.12 1.70
CA ASN A 278 -16.36 17.90 2.84
C ASN A 278 -15.47 17.61 4.06
N ALA A 279 -15.59 18.45 5.10
CA ALA A 279 -14.88 18.24 6.37
C ALA A 279 -15.27 16.94 7.08
N ASP A 280 -16.46 16.41 6.79
CA ASP A 280 -16.96 15.13 7.33
C ASP A 280 -16.44 13.90 6.56
N GLY A 281 -15.59 14.10 5.55
CA GLY A 281 -15.02 13.02 4.74
C GLY A 281 -15.94 12.49 3.64
N THR A 282 -17.08 13.12 3.36
CA THR A 282 -17.95 12.78 2.22
C THR A 282 -17.56 13.56 0.96
N LEU A 283 -17.89 13.04 -0.24
CA LEU A 283 -17.71 13.80 -1.48
C LEU A 283 -18.62 15.05 -1.49
N MET A 284 -18.07 16.19 -1.92
CA MET A 284 -18.87 17.41 -2.10
C MET A 284 -19.91 17.20 -3.21
N ALA A 285 -21.19 17.26 -2.86
CA ALA A 285 -22.30 17.14 -3.79
C ALA A 285 -22.27 18.24 -4.87
N GLY A 286 -22.76 17.92 -6.07
CA GLY A 286 -22.81 18.86 -7.21
C GLY A 286 -21.45 19.19 -7.85
N ARG A 287 -20.35 18.61 -7.38
CA ARG A 287 -19.02 18.76 -8.00
C ARG A 287 -18.79 17.67 -9.03
N THR A 288 -18.35 18.05 -10.23
CA THR A 288 -17.93 17.11 -11.26
C THR A 288 -16.52 16.57 -10.95
N PRO A 289 -16.31 15.25 -10.98
CA PRO A 289 -14.97 14.66 -10.90
C PRO A 289 -14.03 15.19 -11.98
N VAL A 290 -12.78 15.47 -11.61
CA VAL A 290 -11.70 15.84 -12.54
C VAL A 290 -10.98 14.56 -12.95
N LYS A 291 -10.90 14.29 -14.26
CA LYS A 291 -10.01 13.24 -14.80
C LYS A 291 -8.57 13.72 -14.76
N LEU A 292 -7.76 13.14 -13.87
CA LEU A 292 -6.35 13.49 -13.68
C LEU A 292 -5.45 12.82 -14.70
N LEU A 293 -5.71 11.54 -14.99
CA LEU A 293 -4.93 10.74 -15.92
C LEU A 293 -5.80 9.63 -16.50
N GLU A 294 -5.51 9.21 -17.72
CA GLU A 294 -6.13 8.05 -18.38
C GLU A 294 -5.01 7.14 -18.88
N THR A 295 -5.26 5.83 -18.89
CA THR A 295 -4.28 4.83 -19.33
C THR A 295 -3.71 5.17 -20.70
N ASN A 296 -2.39 5.18 -20.84
CA ASN A 296 -1.70 5.31 -22.12
C ASN A 296 -1.40 3.91 -22.68
N GLU A 297 -2.39 3.37 -23.38
CA GLU A 297 -2.29 2.06 -24.02
C GLU A 297 -1.20 2.01 -25.10
N GLY A 298 -0.60 0.83 -25.27
CA GLY A 298 0.54 0.62 -26.17
C GLY A 298 1.89 1.03 -25.58
N GLY A 299 1.91 1.68 -24.41
CA GLY A 299 3.11 1.94 -23.62
C GLY A 299 3.41 0.84 -22.59
N TRP A 300 4.31 1.14 -21.65
CA TRP A 300 4.64 0.24 -20.55
C TRP A 300 3.44 -0.02 -19.60
N GLU A 301 2.46 0.89 -19.58
CA GLU A 301 1.23 0.83 -18.77
C GLU A 301 0.31 -0.35 -19.14
N GLY A 302 0.50 -0.97 -20.32
CA GLY A 302 -0.43 -2.01 -20.79
C GLY A 302 -1.85 -1.45 -20.93
N TYR A 303 -2.82 -2.12 -20.32
CA TYR A 303 -4.24 -1.76 -20.41
C TYR A 303 -4.80 -1.11 -19.14
N THR A 304 -3.98 -0.84 -18.13
CA THR A 304 -4.47 -0.23 -16.89
C THR A 304 -3.46 0.70 -16.23
N ILE A 305 -3.98 1.75 -15.60
CA ILE A 305 -3.31 2.53 -14.56
C ILE A 305 -4.14 2.49 -13.29
N GLU A 306 -3.48 2.41 -12.14
CA GLU A 306 -4.13 2.18 -10.86
C GLU A 306 -3.32 2.68 -9.67
N ASN A 307 -3.83 2.47 -8.46
CA ASN A 307 -3.18 2.81 -7.19
C ASN A 307 -2.59 4.24 -7.20
N ALA A 308 -3.47 5.20 -7.46
CA ALA A 308 -3.11 6.60 -7.61
C ALA A 308 -2.77 7.21 -6.25
N SER A 309 -1.68 7.97 -6.19
CA SER A 309 -1.32 8.70 -4.97
C SER A 309 -0.70 10.04 -5.29
N MET A 310 -1.01 11.05 -4.49
CA MET A 310 -0.63 12.44 -4.76
C MET A 310 0.14 13.06 -3.60
N ILE A 311 1.16 13.84 -3.93
CA ILE A 311 1.85 14.70 -2.97
C ILE A 311 2.18 16.05 -3.60
N ARG A 312 2.18 17.09 -2.78
CA ARG A 312 2.84 18.34 -3.12
C ARG A 312 4.21 18.37 -2.46
N TYR A 313 5.25 18.57 -3.25
CA TYR A 313 6.62 18.60 -2.77
C TYR A 313 7.38 19.72 -3.48
N GLN A 314 8.04 20.58 -2.70
CA GLN A 314 8.77 21.76 -3.20
C GLN A 314 7.94 22.59 -4.21
N GLY A 315 6.68 22.84 -3.87
CA GLY A 315 5.76 23.64 -4.68
C GLY A 315 5.17 22.95 -5.91
N ARG A 316 5.49 21.67 -6.17
CA ARG A 316 5.01 20.91 -7.32
C ARG A 316 4.14 19.73 -6.90
N TYR A 317 3.10 19.45 -7.67
CA TYR A 317 2.23 18.30 -7.45
C TYR A 317 2.68 17.11 -8.30
N TYR A 318 2.92 16.00 -7.64
CA TYR A 318 3.26 14.72 -8.25
C TYR A 318 2.10 13.75 -8.04
N LEU A 319 1.63 13.15 -9.14
CA LEU A 319 0.70 12.03 -9.13
C LEU A 319 1.50 10.78 -9.47
N PHE A 320 1.64 9.86 -8.53
CA PHE A 320 2.16 8.52 -8.77
C PHE A 320 1.00 7.58 -9.10
N TYR A 321 1.30 6.57 -9.90
CA TYR A 321 0.34 5.54 -10.29
C TYR A 321 1.10 4.28 -10.66
N SER A 322 0.44 3.15 -10.57
CA SER A 322 0.95 1.87 -11.08
C SER A 322 0.36 1.60 -12.46
N GLY A 323 1.06 0.85 -13.29
CA GLY A 323 0.56 0.41 -14.58
C GLY A 323 0.84 -1.07 -14.81
N ASN A 324 0.13 -1.65 -15.77
CA ASN A 324 0.14 -3.07 -16.14
C ASN A 324 -0.56 -3.98 -15.10
N TYR A 325 -0.63 -5.29 -15.38
CA TYR A 325 -1.22 -6.27 -14.46
C TYR A 325 -0.29 -6.55 -13.27
N SER A 326 -0.84 -6.55 -12.05
CA SER A 326 -0.07 -6.76 -10.81
C SER A 326 0.50 -8.17 -10.67
N GLY A 327 -0.11 -9.15 -11.35
CA GLY A 327 0.38 -10.53 -11.39
C GLY A 327 1.56 -10.75 -12.33
N VAL A 328 1.93 -12.01 -12.46
CA VAL A 328 3.00 -12.49 -13.34
C VAL A 328 2.46 -12.67 -14.76
N LEU A 329 3.21 -12.18 -15.75
CA LEU A 329 2.81 -12.25 -17.16
C LEU A 329 3.79 -13.00 -18.07
N ASP A 330 4.98 -13.36 -17.59
CA ASP A 330 5.95 -14.12 -18.38
C ASP A 330 6.34 -15.46 -17.76
N SER A 331 6.87 -16.35 -18.60
CA SER A 331 7.26 -17.72 -18.23
C SER A 331 8.37 -17.79 -17.18
N SER A 332 9.08 -16.67 -16.94
CA SER A 332 10.16 -16.58 -15.95
C SER A 332 9.65 -16.10 -14.59
N GLY A 333 8.35 -15.89 -14.43
CA GLY A 333 7.79 -15.45 -13.17
C GLY A 333 7.88 -13.94 -12.95
N ARG A 334 8.19 -13.14 -13.97
CA ARG A 334 8.35 -11.69 -13.81
C ARG A 334 7.03 -10.98 -14.13
N SER A 335 6.73 -9.99 -13.29
CA SER A 335 5.60 -9.07 -13.49
C SER A 335 6.04 -7.85 -14.31
N LYS A 336 5.12 -7.36 -15.17
CA LYS A 336 5.27 -6.07 -15.85
C LYS A 336 4.70 -4.90 -15.04
N TYR A 337 4.13 -5.18 -13.87
CA TYR A 337 3.66 -4.16 -12.94
C TYR A 337 4.78 -3.21 -12.57
N ALA A 338 4.49 -1.92 -12.64
CA ALA A 338 5.51 -0.89 -12.50
C ALA A 338 4.90 0.43 -12.03
N THR A 339 5.72 1.29 -11.44
CA THR A 339 5.31 2.61 -10.95
C THR A 339 5.71 3.70 -11.93
N GLY A 340 4.76 4.56 -12.29
CA GLY A 340 4.93 5.77 -13.07
C GLY A 340 4.66 7.04 -12.25
N TYR A 341 4.86 8.20 -12.87
CA TYR A 341 4.37 9.46 -12.33
C TYR A 341 4.04 10.50 -13.41
N ALA A 342 3.19 11.44 -13.01
CA ALA A 342 2.80 12.63 -13.75
C ALA A 342 2.99 13.88 -12.87
N ILE A 343 3.13 15.04 -13.51
CA ILE A 343 3.15 16.34 -12.84
C ILE A 343 1.81 17.04 -13.09
N CYS A 344 1.14 17.47 -12.02
CA CYS A 344 -0.18 18.07 -12.10
C CYS A 344 -0.07 19.61 -11.97
N PRO A 345 -0.47 20.40 -12.99
CA PRO A 345 -0.28 21.85 -12.97
C PRO A 345 -1.13 22.55 -11.89
N ARG A 346 -2.25 21.94 -11.48
CA ARG A 346 -3.16 22.46 -10.43
C ARG A 346 -3.52 21.39 -9.40
N GLY A 347 -2.58 20.49 -9.12
CA GLY A 347 -2.78 19.38 -8.19
C GLY A 347 -4.02 18.56 -8.55
N PRO A 348 -4.93 18.27 -7.60
CA PRO A 348 -6.08 17.41 -7.81
C PRO A 348 -7.21 18.05 -8.65
N ARG A 349 -6.98 19.22 -9.24
CA ARG A 349 -7.99 20.06 -9.91
C ARG A 349 -7.84 20.17 -11.43
N ALA A 350 -6.81 19.57 -12.02
CA ALA A 350 -6.62 19.57 -13.47
C ALA A 350 -5.92 18.29 -13.94
N ALA A 351 -6.08 17.97 -15.23
CA ALA A 351 -5.36 16.87 -15.86
C ALA A 351 -3.83 17.02 -15.67
N CYS A 352 -3.18 15.90 -15.36
CA CYS A 352 -1.75 15.83 -15.11
C CYS A 352 -0.99 15.50 -16.39
N GLN A 353 0.24 16.00 -16.49
CA GLN A 353 1.15 15.70 -17.58
C GLN A 353 2.04 14.52 -17.20
N ARG A 354 1.83 13.37 -17.85
CA ARG A 354 2.66 12.17 -17.73
C ARG A 354 4.14 12.47 -17.96
N LYS A 355 5.02 11.90 -17.13
CA LYS A 355 6.48 12.04 -17.26
C LYS A 355 7.19 10.71 -17.53
N THR A 356 6.62 9.60 -17.07
CA THR A 356 7.06 8.24 -17.40
C THR A 356 6.35 7.73 -18.67
N VAL A 357 6.76 8.25 -19.84
CA VAL A 357 6.14 7.89 -21.13
C VAL A 357 6.78 6.66 -21.75
N SER A 358 8.11 6.67 -21.90
CA SER A 358 8.88 5.58 -22.53
C SER A 358 9.22 4.45 -21.57
N SER A 359 9.41 4.76 -20.28
CA SER A 359 9.75 3.80 -19.24
C SER A 359 9.16 4.21 -17.89
N PRO A 360 8.89 3.24 -16.99
CA PRO A 360 8.42 3.52 -15.64
C PRO A 360 9.52 4.13 -14.77
N LEU A 361 9.12 4.75 -13.65
CA LEU A 361 10.02 5.21 -12.59
C LEU A 361 10.62 4.03 -11.82
N LEU A 362 9.79 3.04 -11.50
CA LEU A 362 10.20 1.77 -10.92
C LEU A 362 9.62 0.63 -11.78
N GLY A 363 10.48 -0.24 -12.30
CA GLY A 363 10.07 -1.48 -12.95
C GLY A 363 10.83 -2.68 -12.39
N SER A 364 10.36 -3.89 -12.70
CA SER A 364 10.97 -5.14 -12.27
C SER A 364 12.48 -5.20 -12.58
N THR A 365 13.27 -5.72 -11.63
CA THR A 365 14.74 -5.86 -11.67
C THR A 365 15.16 -7.30 -11.38
N GLY A 366 16.46 -7.61 -11.35
CA GLY A 366 16.95 -8.93 -10.95
C GLY A 366 16.70 -9.32 -9.49
N THR A 367 16.21 -8.40 -8.64
CA THR A 367 16.00 -8.62 -7.20
C THR A 367 14.60 -8.28 -6.71
N GLU A 368 13.81 -7.54 -7.49
CA GLU A 368 12.45 -7.11 -7.12
C GLU A 368 11.55 -7.15 -8.37
N TYR A 369 10.40 -7.84 -8.29
CA TYR A 369 9.40 -7.88 -9.34
C TYR A 369 8.13 -7.13 -8.93
N GLY A 370 7.49 -6.51 -9.92
CA GLY A 370 6.23 -5.80 -9.76
C GLY A 370 6.22 -4.60 -8.80
N PRO A 371 7.21 -3.68 -8.83
CA PRO A 371 7.20 -2.52 -7.93
C PRO A 371 6.05 -1.56 -8.26
N GLY A 372 5.03 -1.54 -7.40
CA GLY A 372 3.80 -0.73 -7.60
C GLY A 372 3.02 -0.55 -6.30
N GLY A 373 1.77 -0.10 -6.42
CA GLY A 373 0.95 0.27 -5.26
C GLY A 373 1.56 1.39 -4.43
N ALA A 374 2.14 2.40 -5.08
CA ALA A 374 3.12 3.26 -4.46
C ALA A 374 2.51 4.51 -3.79
N THR A 375 2.98 4.86 -2.59
CA THR A 375 2.54 6.05 -1.82
C THR A 375 3.71 6.97 -1.48
N PRO A 376 3.68 8.25 -1.89
CA PRO A 376 4.70 9.22 -1.55
C PRO A 376 4.50 9.80 -0.15
N PHE A 377 5.60 10.13 0.53
CA PHE A 377 5.57 10.86 1.80
C PHE A 377 6.88 11.63 2.00
N VAL A 378 6.89 12.58 2.94
CA VAL A 378 8.10 13.31 3.34
C VAL A 378 8.59 12.79 4.68
N ASP A 379 9.86 12.40 4.73
CA ASP A 379 10.47 11.90 5.96
C ASP A 379 10.86 13.00 6.95
N THR A 380 11.36 12.61 8.12
CA THR A 380 11.81 13.50 9.20
C THR A 380 12.97 14.42 8.80
N ALA A 381 13.72 14.07 7.77
CA ALA A 381 14.80 14.88 7.20
C ALA A 381 14.36 15.73 6.00
N GLY A 382 13.06 15.76 5.68
CA GLY A 382 12.51 16.55 4.58
C GLY A 382 12.69 15.92 3.20
N ASN A 383 13.13 14.67 3.11
CA ASN A 383 13.33 13.99 1.84
C ASN A 383 12.02 13.39 1.32
N LEU A 384 11.81 13.47 0.02
CA LEU A 384 10.74 12.76 -0.66
C LEU A 384 11.03 11.25 -0.70
N ARG A 385 10.14 10.46 -0.13
CA ARG A 385 10.18 8.99 -0.10
C ARG A 385 8.97 8.43 -0.84
N LEU A 386 9.08 7.17 -1.25
CA LEU A 386 8.02 6.43 -1.92
C LEU A 386 7.95 5.02 -1.34
N ALA A 387 6.89 4.71 -0.61
CA ALA A 387 6.58 3.33 -0.22
C ALA A 387 5.98 2.60 -1.42
N TYR A 388 6.35 1.35 -1.66
CA TYR A 388 5.80 0.55 -2.75
C TYR A 388 5.83 -0.95 -2.40
N ALA A 389 4.91 -1.70 -2.99
CA ALA A 389 4.85 -3.14 -2.92
C ALA A 389 5.70 -3.79 -4.01
N PHE A 390 6.32 -4.94 -3.71
CA PHE A 390 7.05 -5.77 -4.67
C PHE A 390 7.07 -7.24 -4.19
N PHE A 391 7.54 -8.16 -5.03
CA PHE A 391 7.83 -9.54 -4.62
C PHE A 391 9.22 -9.97 -5.12
N TRP A 392 9.85 -10.94 -4.46
CA TRP A 392 11.16 -11.43 -4.88
C TRP A 392 11.05 -12.41 -6.06
N PRO A 393 12.10 -12.49 -6.90
CA PRO A 393 12.21 -13.57 -7.87
C PRO A 393 12.06 -14.95 -7.21
N GLY A 394 11.17 -15.77 -7.75
CA GLY A 394 10.91 -17.13 -7.24
C GLY A 394 9.86 -17.23 -6.14
N GLU A 395 9.20 -16.13 -5.73
CA GLU A 395 8.08 -16.18 -4.76
C GLU A 395 6.73 -16.53 -5.37
N ASN A 396 6.64 -16.72 -6.69
CA ASN A 396 5.40 -17.10 -7.34
C ASN A 396 5.02 -18.52 -6.95
N ARG A 397 3.81 -18.67 -6.41
CA ARG A 397 3.25 -19.97 -6.04
C ARG A 397 2.24 -20.43 -7.08
N THR A 398 2.50 -21.61 -7.64
CA THR A 398 1.61 -22.30 -8.58
C THR A 398 0.83 -23.43 -7.91
N ASP A 399 1.03 -23.67 -6.61
CA ASP A 399 0.69 -24.92 -5.90
C ASP A 399 -0.53 -24.84 -4.97
N GLN A 400 -1.27 -23.72 -4.92
CA GLN A 400 -2.40 -23.55 -3.97
C GLN A 400 -3.82 -23.57 -4.58
N GLY A 401 -4.03 -24.13 -5.78
CA GLY A 401 -5.35 -24.64 -6.22
C GLY A 401 -6.56 -23.69 -6.22
N ALA A 402 -6.41 -22.41 -5.89
CA ALA A 402 -7.48 -21.43 -5.90
C ALA A 402 -7.54 -20.78 -7.28
N ALA A 403 -8.74 -20.72 -7.84
CA ALA A 403 -9.06 -20.07 -9.11
C ALA A 403 -8.86 -18.53 -9.12
N GLU A 404 -8.17 -17.99 -8.11
CA GLU A 404 -7.75 -16.60 -8.04
C GLU A 404 -6.23 -16.53 -8.14
N HIS A 405 -5.73 -16.34 -9.37
CA HIS A 405 -4.46 -15.69 -9.73
C HIS A 405 -3.22 -16.00 -8.86
N GLN A 406 -2.22 -16.66 -9.48
CA GLN A 406 -0.84 -16.90 -9.01
C GLN A 406 -0.45 -16.07 -7.77
N HIS A 407 -0.44 -16.72 -6.61
CA HIS A 407 -0.22 -16.04 -5.34
C HIS A 407 1.28 -15.74 -5.14
N HIS A 408 1.62 -14.46 -4.96
CA HIS A 408 2.92 -14.00 -4.47
C HIS A 408 2.72 -12.95 -3.36
N PRO A 409 3.50 -12.99 -2.27
CA PRO A 409 3.46 -11.95 -1.24
C PRO A 409 3.91 -10.60 -1.83
N ARG A 410 3.16 -9.53 -1.59
CA ARG A 410 3.52 -8.17 -2.02
C ARG A 410 4.09 -7.42 -0.83
N ARG A 411 5.41 -7.40 -0.67
CA ARG A 411 6.13 -6.82 0.46
C ARG A 411 6.35 -5.32 0.26
N MET A 412 6.31 -4.53 1.33
CA MET A 412 6.57 -3.09 1.27
C MET A 412 8.07 -2.77 1.34
N ASN A 413 8.59 -2.02 0.36
CA ASN A 413 9.90 -1.37 0.42
C ASN A 413 9.76 0.17 0.30
N ILE A 414 10.82 0.91 0.63
CA ILE A 414 10.89 2.37 0.55
C ILE A 414 11.99 2.79 -0.44
N ALA A 415 11.63 3.61 -1.42
CA ALA A 415 12.57 4.31 -2.28
C ALA A 415 12.76 5.77 -1.85
N THR A 416 13.94 6.30 -2.16
CA THR A 416 14.25 7.73 -2.08
C THR A 416 14.04 8.36 -3.44
N LEU A 417 13.31 9.46 -3.50
CA LEU A 417 13.11 10.20 -4.74
C LEU A 417 14.01 11.45 -4.77
N THR A 418 14.74 11.63 -5.87
CA THR A 418 15.49 12.86 -6.13
C THR A 418 14.78 13.67 -7.19
N VAL A 419 14.55 14.96 -6.91
CA VAL A 419 13.96 15.92 -7.84
C VAL A 419 15.07 16.57 -8.66
N ARG A 420 15.03 16.42 -9.97
CA ARG A 420 15.91 17.14 -10.91
C ARG A 420 15.44 18.59 -11.08
N SER A 421 16.31 19.42 -11.65
CA SER A 421 16.03 20.84 -11.90
C SER A 421 14.78 21.09 -12.76
N ASP A 422 14.49 20.20 -13.72
CA ASP A 422 13.29 20.23 -14.56
C ASP A 422 12.02 19.68 -13.87
N GLY A 423 12.14 19.29 -12.59
CA GLY A 423 11.08 18.70 -11.79
C GLY A 423 10.89 17.21 -11.99
N THR A 424 11.62 16.56 -12.92
CA THR A 424 11.56 15.10 -13.10
C THR A 424 12.19 14.36 -11.93
N LEU A 425 11.79 13.10 -11.75
CA LEU A 425 12.20 12.27 -10.62
C LEU A 425 13.18 11.17 -11.05
N THR A 426 14.09 10.83 -10.14
CA THR A 426 14.73 9.50 -10.08
C THR A 426 14.34 8.82 -8.78
N ALA A 427 14.42 7.49 -8.77
CA ALA A 427 14.22 6.69 -7.59
C ALA A 427 15.48 5.86 -7.28
N THR A 428 15.92 5.92 -6.03
CA THR A 428 16.94 5.03 -5.47
C THR A 428 16.25 4.11 -4.47
N ARG A 429 16.18 2.82 -4.80
CA ARG A 429 15.61 1.79 -3.92
C ARG A 429 16.49 1.62 -2.68
N ARG A 430 15.88 1.38 -1.54
CA ARG A 430 16.62 0.86 -0.40
C ARG A 430 16.96 -0.60 -0.68
N ALA A 431 18.21 -0.98 -0.45
CA ALA A 431 18.60 -2.39 -0.47
C ALA A 431 17.85 -3.13 0.64
N TRP A 432 17.10 -4.17 0.28
CA TRP A 432 16.46 -5.02 1.26
C TRP A 432 17.53 -5.71 2.11
N ARG A 433 17.46 -5.57 3.43
CA ARG A 433 18.24 -6.38 4.36
C ARG A 433 17.26 -7.36 5.00
N SER A 434 17.48 -8.66 4.81
CA SER A 434 16.81 -9.66 5.64
C SER A 434 17.16 -9.32 7.09
N GLY A 435 16.13 -9.08 7.91
CA GLY A 435 16.28 -8.80 9.34
C GLY A 435 17.00 -9.92 10.07
#